data_AF-A0A1Y3NBC0-F1
#
_entry.id   AF-A0A1Y3NBC0-F1
#
_cell.length_a   1.000
_cell.length_b   1.000
_cell.length_c   1.000
_cell.angle_alpha   90.00
_cell.angle_beta   90.00
_cell.angle_gamma   90.00
#
_symmetry.space_group_name_H-M   'P 1'
#
loop_
_entity.id
_entity.type
_entity.pdbx_description
1 polymer ?
#
loop_
_entity_poly.entity_id
_entity_poly.type
_entity_poly.pdbx_seq_one_letter_code
_entity_poly.pdbx_strand_id
1 'polypeptide(L)'
;MNSFQFLVAVTASLGGLLFGYEVGVMNVVLVMDAFRIFFKFHSWDGSALDEKGVEIKDSTTEKWYRNLKETDDKALLEGIITSSFVLGALCGALMATGLGEKYGRQRTIMIGACIFTCGAVIQGVSARSPVMIAIGRLITGLSIGCNGVLCPTYISE
;
A
#
# COMPACT_ATOMS: atom_id res chain seq x y z
N MET A 1 -12.62 -17.03 -30.18
CA MET A 1 -11.67 -16.33 -29.28
C MET A 1 -10.46 -17.22 -29.13
N ASN A 2 -9.29 -16.80 -29.60
CA ASN A 2 -8.07 -17.60 -29.47
C ASN A 2 -7.68 -17.68 -27.99
N SER A 3 -7.27 -18.85 -27.49
CA SER A 3 -6.87 -19.06 -26.09
C SER A 3 -5.82 -18.05 -25.59
N PHE A 4 -5.01 -17.51 -26.50
CA PHE A 4 -4.02 -16.46 -26.23
C PHE A 4 -4.65 -15.12 -25.83
N GLN A 5 -5.71 -14.67 -26.51
CA GLN A 5 -6.41 -13.42 -26.19
C GLN A 5 -7.08 -13.49 -24.82
N PHE A 6 -7.63 -14.66 -24.46
CA PHE A 6 -8.17 -14.90 -23.13
C PHE A 6 -7.10 -14.78 -22.04
N LEU A 7 -5.90 -15.32 -22.27
CA LEU A 7 -4.81 -15.31 -21.30
C LEU A 7 -4.28 -13.89 -21.05
N VAL A 8 -4.16 -13.04 -22.08
CA VAL A 8 -3.73 -11.66 -21.86
C VAL A 8 -4.84 -10.79 -21.26
N ALA A 9 -6.11 -11.04 -21.59
CA ALA A 9 -7.23 -10.38 -20.92
C ALA A 9 -7.26 -10.68 -19.41
N VAL A 10 -6.99 -11.94 -19.02
CA VAL A 10 -6.83 -12.33 -17.60
C VAL A 10 -5.64 -11.63 -16.95
N THR A 11 -4.51 -11.52 -17.66
CA THR A 11 -3.32 -10.84 -17.12
C THR A 11 -3.56 -9.34 -16.95
N ALA A 12 -4.28 -8.70 -17.86
CA ALA A 12 -4.66 -7.29 -17.76
C ALA A 12 -5.67 -7.03 -16.63
N SER A 13 -6.63 -7.93 -16.42
CA SER A 13 -7.61 -7.80 -15.32
C SER A 13 -6.98 -7.94 -13.94
N LEU A 14 -5.94 -8.77 -13.80
CA LEU A 14 -5.14 -8.86 -12.58
C LEU A 14 -4.48 -7.53 -12.20
N GLY A 15 -4.08 -6.70 -13.18
CA GLY A 15 -3.54 -5.36 -12.93
C GLY A 15 -4.55 -4.44 -12.22
N GLY A 16 -5.82 -4.47 -12.65
CA GLY A 16 -6.90 -3.72 -12.01
C GLY A 16 -7.22 -4.24 -10.61
N LEU A 17 -7.22 -5.56 -10.42
CA LEU A 17 -7.42 -6.18 -9.11
C LEU A 17 -6.31 -5.78 -8.12
N LEU A 18 -5.08 -5.74 -8.60
CA LEU A 18 -3.89 -5.41 -7.81
C LEU A 18 -3.88 -3.93 -7.39
N PHE A 19 -4.36 -3.02 -8.24
CA PHE A 19 -4.63 -1.64 -7.85
C PHE A 19 -5.67 -1.53 -6.73
N GLY A 20 -6.80 -2.21 -6.88
CA GLY A 20 -7.86 -2.22 -5.86
C GLY A 20 -7.40 -2.82 -4.53
N TYR A 21 -6.62 -3.91 -4.60
CA TYR A 21 -6.02 -4.55 -3.44
C TYR A 21 -5.11 -3.59 -2.66
N GLU A 22 -4.21 -2.88 -3.34
CA GLU A 22 -3.29 -1.93 -2.68
C GLU A 22 -4.03 -0.80 -1.97
N VAL A 23 -5.05 -0.21 -2.61
CA VAL A 23 -5.86 0.85 -2.00
C VAL A 23 -6.66 0.30 -0.81
N GLY A 24 -7.25 -0.89 -0.94
CA GLY A 24 -8.06 -1.50 0.12
C GLY A 24 -7.25 -1.90 1.35
N VAL A 25 -6.13 -2.61 1.16
CA VAL A 25 -5.26 -3.06 2.25
C VAL A 25 -4.70 -1.88 3.05
N MET A 26 -4.35 -0.78 2.40
CA MET A 26 -3.82 0.38 3.10
C MET A 26 -4.81 1.05 4.04
N ASN A 27 -6.07 1.16 3.64
CA ASN A 27 -7.11 1.73 4.50
C ASN A 27 -7.27 0.92 5.80
N VAL A 28 -7.10 -0.40 5.73
CA VAL A 28 -7.16 -1.28 6.92
C VAL A 28 -5.88 -1.23 7.73
N VAL A 29 -4.71 -1.29 7.06
CA VAL A 29 -3.40 -1.34 7.73
C VAL A 29 -3.12 -0.08 8.53
N LEU A 30 -3.46 1.10 8.01
CA LEU A 30 -3.22 2.38 8.71
C LEU A 30 -4.06 2.52 9.99
N VAL A 31 -5.22 1.86 10.06
CA VAL A 31 -6.10 1.91 11.24
C VAL A 31 -5.74 0.83 12.27
N MET A 32 -4.96 -0.18 11.88
CA MET A 32 -4.64 -1.31 12.75
C MET A 32 -3.69 -0.93 13.89
N ASP A 33 -4.10 -1.20 15.14
CA ASP A 33 -3.30 -0.93 16.34
C ASP A 33 -1.93 -1.61 16.30
N ALA A 34 -1.85 -2.83 15.76
CA ALA A 34 -0.59 -3.55 15.64
C ALA A 34 0.40 -2.84 14.70
N PHE A 35 -0.07 -2.30 13.57
CA PHE A 35 0.78 -1.52 12.66
C PHE A 35 1.22 -0.21 13.33
N ARG A 36 0.29 0.46 14.01
CA ARG A 36 0.56 1.71 14.74
C ARG A 36 1.58 1.54 15.86
N ILE A 37 1.52 0.45 16.62
CA ILE A 37 2.52 0.15 17.66
C ILE A 37 3.86 -0.25 17.03
N PHE A 38 3.85 -1.05 15.96
CA PHE A 38 5.08 -1.52 15.32
C PHE A 38 5.90 -0.38 14.70
N PHE A 39 5.25 0.58 14.06
CA PHE A 39 5.89 1.77 13.46
C PHE A 39 5.97 2.98 14.41
N LYS A 40 5.68 2.79 15.70
CA LYS A 40 5.74 3.82 16.75
C LYS A 40 4.82 5.03 16.52
N PHE A 41 3.70 4.86 15.83
CA PHE A 41 2.64 5.87 15.76
C PHE A 41 1.88 6.00 17.08
N HIS A 42 1.73 4.87 17.79
CA HIS A 42 1.19 4.85 19.16
C HIS A 42 2.18 4.14 20.09
N SER A 43 2.33 4.67 21.30
CA SER A 43 3.04 4.01 22.39
C SER A 43 2.03 3.31 23.28
N TRP A 44 2.28 2.04 23.59
CA TRP A 44 1.47 1.27 24.55
C TRP A 44 2.30 0.96 25.79
N ASP A 45 1.85 1.43 26.95
CA ASP A 45 2.54 1.30 28.25
C ASP A 45 2.15 0.01 29.00
N GLY A 46 1.50 -0.94 28.31
CA GLY A 46 0.99 -2.16 28.97
C GLY A 46 -0.37 -1.97 29.66
N SER A 47 -0.88 -0.74 29.75
CA SER A 47 -2.17 -0.44 30.39
C SER A 47 -3.36 -0.79 29.49
N ALA A 48 -4.42 -1.29 30.13
CA ALA A 48 -5.69 -1.65 29.49
C ALA A 48 -6.82 -0.82 30.10
N LEU A 49 -7.78 -0.48 29.25
CA LEU A 49 -8.97 0.27 29.59
C LEU A 49 -10.15 -0.69 29.78
N ASP A 50 -10.98 -0.36 30.76
CA ASP A 50 -12.30 -0.97 30.95
C ASP A 50 -13.27 -0.57 29.83
N GLU A 51 -14.46 -1.17 29.80
CA GLU A 51 -15.56 -0.79 28.89
C GLU A 51 -15.86 0.72 28.97
N LYS A 52 -15.69 1.31 30.16
CA LYS A 52 -15.93 2.73 30.44
C LYS A 52 -14.75 3.64 30.11
N GLY A 53 -13.67 3.11 29.51
CA GLY A 53 -12.50 3.90 29.12
C GLY A 53 -11.60 4.35 30.28
N VAL A 54 -11.72 3.72 31.46
CA VAL A 54 -10.89 4.00 32.64
C VAL A 54 -9.71 3.03 32.67
N GLU A 55 -8.49 3.51 32.95
CA GLU A 55 -7.33 2.64 33.11
C GLU A 55 -7.50 1.70 34.31
N ILE A 56 -7.48 0.40 34.02
CA ILE A 56 -7.61 -0.64 35.03
C ILE A 56 -6.22 -0.93 35.60
N LYS A 57 -6.03 -0.64 36.90
CA LYS A 57 -4.85 -1.04 37.67
C LYS A 57 -5.04 -2.35 38.43
N ASP A 58 -6.28 -2.82 38.54
CA ASP A 58 -6.66 -3.96 39.37
C ASP A 58 -6.88 -5.23 38.53
N SER A 59 -6.50 -6.40 39.06
CA SER A 59 -6.54 -7.67 38.29
C SER A 59 -7.93 -8.31 38.20
N THR A 60 -8.91 -7.76 38.94
CA THR A 60 -10.27 -8.30 39.07
C THR A 60 -11.22 -7.82 37.96
N THR A 61 -10.87 -6.75 37.24
CA THR A 61 -11.71 -6.14 36.20
C THR A 61 -11.31 -6.64 34.81
N GLU A 62 -12.30 -6.90 33.96
CA GLU A 62 -12.09 -7.37 32.59
C GLU A 62 -11.45 -6.28 31.70
N LYS A 63 -10.46 -6.67 30.90
CA LYS A 63 -9.68 -5.76 30.05
C LYS A 63 -10.23 -5.77 28.63
N TRP A 64 -10.78 -4.64 28.16
CA TRP A 64 -11.47 -4.57 26.86
C TRP A 64 -10.67 -3.84 25.79
N TYR A 65 -10.02 -2.73 26.11
CA TYR A 65 -9.28 -1.91 25.15
C TYR A 65 -7.82 -1.68 25.59
N ARG A 66 -6.90 -1.43 24.65
CA ARG A 66 -5.52 -1.01 24.97
C ARG A 66 -5.50 0.51 25.11
N ASN A 67 -4.82 1.04 26.14
CA ASN A 67 -4.59 2.48 26.24
C ASN A 67 -3.46 2.87 25.26
N LEU A 68 -3.84 3.34 24.09
CA LEU A 68 -2.89 3.76 23.06
C LEU A 68 -2.62 5.25 23.24
N LYS A 69 -1.39 5.59 23.65
CA LYS A 69 -0.99 6.99 23.72
C LYS A 69 -0.58 7.47 22.34
N GLU A 70 -1.27 8.50 21.90
CA GLU A 70 -1.09 9.12 20.60
C GLU A 70 0.22 9.94 20.54
N THR A 71 0.94 9.85 19.42
CA THR A 71 2.14 10.67 19.16
C THR A 71 1.76 11.87 18.31
N ASP A 72 2.27 13.06 18.62
CA ASP A 72 1.98 14.31 17.87
C ASP A 72 2.28 14.19 16.36
N ASP A 73 3.27 13.39 15.97
CA ASP A 73 3.69 13.21 14.58
C ASP A 73 2.86 12.18 13.78
N LYS A 74 1.83 11.54 14.37
CA LYS A 74 1.09 10.44 13.71
C LYS A 74 0.53 10.86 12.35
N ALA A 75 -0.07 12.05 12.28
CA ALA A 75 -0.83 12.50 11.13
C ALA A 75 0.12 12.83 9.96
N LEU A 76 1.30 13.37 10.30
CA LEU A 76 2.36 13.61 9.33
C LEU A 76 2.88 12.30 8.75
N LEU A 77 3.12 11.28 9.59
CA LEU A 77 3.64 10.01 9.12
C LEU A 77 2.64 9.22 8.27
N GLU A 78 1.37 9.14 8.68
CA GLU A 78 0.31 8.54 7.88
C GLU A 78 0.10 9.31 6.55
N GLY A 79 0.19 10.64 6.61
CA GLY A 79 0.13 11.52 5.44
C GLY A 79 1.28 11.29 4.46
N ILE A 80 2.51 11.14 4.95
CA ILE A 80 3.69 10.87 4.11
C ILE A 80 3.57 9.50 3.41
N ILE A 81 3.10 8.48 4.12
CA ILE A 81 2.93 7.13 3.56
C ILE A 81 1.86 7.12 2.47
N THR A 82 0.73 7.79 2.67
CA THR A 82 -0.36 7.82 1.68
C THR A 82 -0.03 8.71 0.49
N SER A 83 0.54 9.89 0.71
CA SER A 83 0.90 10.83 -0.35
C SER A 83 2.04 10.35 -1.24
N SER A 84 3.05 9.64 -0.69
CA SER A 84 4.16 9.08 -1.48
C SER A 84 3.70 8.08 -2.54
N PHE A 85 2.66 7.29 -2.25
CA PHE A 85 2.04 6.40 -3.24
C PHE A 85 1.42 7.18 -4.40
N VAL A 86 0.62 8.21 -4.10
CA VAL A 86 -0.05 9.05 -5.11
C VAL A 86 0.97 9.80 -5.96
N LEU A 87 2.04 10.30 -5.33
CA LEU A 87 3.14 10.96 -6.04
C LEU A 87 3.88 10.00 -6.98
N GLY A 88 4.14 8.76 -6.54
CA GLY A 88 4.67 7.72 -7.40
C GLY A 88 3.75 7.40 -8.56
N ALA A 89 2.45 7.23 -8.30
CA ALA A 89 1.44 6.92 -9.32
C ALA A 89 1.29 8.03 -10.37
N LEU A 90 1.35 9.30 -9.96
CA LEU A 90 1.36 10.44 -10.87
C LEU A 90 2.56 10.37 -11.82
N CYS A 91 3.77 10.19 -11.28
CA CYS A 91 4.98 10.08 -12.08
C CYS A 91 4.93 8.87 -13.03
N GLY A 92 4.45 7.72 -12.54
CA GLY A 92 4.29 6.51 -13.35
C GLY A 92 3.31 6.72 -14.51
N ALA A 93 2.16 7.34 -14.25
CA ALA A 93 1.16 7.62 -15.28
C ALA A 93 1.71 8.54 -16.39
N LEU A 94 2.50 9.55 -16.04
CA LEU A 94 3.15 10.44 -17.01
C LEU A 94 4.19 9.73 -17.88
N MET A 95 4.92 8.76 -17.33
CA MET A 95 5.92 7.98 -18.05
C MET A 95 5.29 6.85 -18.90
N ALA A 96 4.07 6.43 -18.57
CA ALA A 96 3.41 5.25 -19.13
C ALA A 96 3.23 5.31 -20.65
N THR A 97 2.78 6.45 -21.17
CA THR A 97 2.52 6.65 -22.60
C THR A 97 3.79 6.48 -23.43
N GLY A 98 4.88 7.16 -23.08
CA GLY A 98 6.15 7.04 -23.80
C GLY A 98 6.80 5.65 -23.70
N LEU A 99 6.69 4.99 -22.54
CA LEU A 99 7.20 3.63 -22.34
C LEU A 99 6.38 2.59 -23.10
N GLY A 100 5.06 2.77 -23.18
CA GLY A 100 4.13 1.87 -23.87
C GLY A 100 4.36 1.83 -25.37
N GLU A 101 4.63 3.00 -25.98
CA GLU A 101 4.88 3.13 -27.42
C GLU A 101 6.27 2.59 -27.82
N LYS A 102 7.30 2.86 -27.02
CA LYS A 102 8.68 2.52 -27.37
C LYS A 102 9.04 1.04 -27.18
N TYR A 103 8.55 0.41 -26.12
CA TYR A 103 8.95 -0.97 -25.73
C TYR A 103 7.86 -2.02 -25.97
N GLY A 104 6.67 -1.60 -26.40
CA GLY A 104 5.51 -2.45 -26.59
C GLY A 104 4.76 -2.70 -25.28
N ARG A 105 3.44 -2.51 -25.30
CA ARG A 105 2.57 -2.47 -24.11
C ARG A 105 2.65 -3.74 -23.25
N GLN A 106 2.64 -4.93 -23.86
CA GLN A 106 2.71 -6.19 -23.11
C GLN A 106 4.00 -6.36 -22.31
N ARG A 107 5.14 -5.89 -22.85
CA ARG A 107 6.44 -5.97 -22.16
C ARG A 107 6.53 -4.94 -21.04
N THR A 108 6.00 -3.74 -21.27
CA THR A 108 5.97 -2.68 -20.26
C THR A 108 5.12 -3.07 -19.05
N ILE A 109 3.99 -3.75 -19.25
CA ILE A 109 3.16 -4.29 -18.15
C ILE A 109 3.92 -5.32 -17.31
N MET A 110 4.65 -6.25 -17.96
CA MET A 110 5.46 -7.24 -17.23
C MET A 110 6.61 -6.60 -16.44
N ILE A 111 7.30 -5.61 -17.02
CA ILE A 111 8.35 -4.85 -16.30
C ILE A 111 7.74 -4.11 -15.10
N GLY A 112 6.57 -3.49 -15.28
CA GLY A 112 5.83 -2.84 -14.19
C GLY A 112 5.49 -3.81 -13.05
N ALA A 113 5.11 -5.06 -13.37
CA ALA A 113 4.86 -6.10 -12.37
C ALA A 113 6.13 -6.48 -11.58
N CYS A 114 7.30 -6.54 -12.24
CA CYS A 114 8.57 -6.76 -11.57
C CYS A 114 8.92 -5.62 -10.61
N ILE A 115 8.78 -4.36 -11.05
CA ILE A 115 9.04 -3.18 -10.21
C ILE A 115 8.06 -3.14 -9.02
N PHE A 116 6.79 -3.48 -9.25
CA PHE A 116 5.80 -3.60 -8.18
C PHE A 116 6.22 -4.64 -7.14
N THR A 117 6.67 -5.82 -7.59
CA THR A 117 7.12 -6.90 -6.70
C THR A 117 8.32 -6.45 -5.86
N CYS A 118 9.30 -5.77 -6.46
CA CYS A 118 10.42 -5.20 -5.73
C CYS A 118 9.96 -4.18 -4.66
N GLY A 119 9.03 -3.28 -5.02
CA GLY A 119 8.46 -2.31 -4.08
C GLY A 119 7.69 -2.97 -2.94
N ALA A 120 6.96 -4.04 -3.21
CA ALA A 120 6.25 -4.82 -2.20
C ALA A 120 7.21 -5.54 -1.24
N VAL A 121 8.33 -6.08 -1.75
CA VAL A 121 9.38 -6.68 -0.91
C VAL A 121 10.01 -5.63 0.00
N ILE A 122 10.30 -4.43 -0.51
CA ILE A 122 10.85 -3.32 0.31
C ILE A 122 9.89 -2.96 1.44
N GLN A 123 8.58 -2.91 1.18
CA GLN A 123 7.57 -2.66 2.20
C GLN A 123 7.52 -3.80 3.24
N GLY A 124 7.59 -5.06 2.79
CA GLY A 124 7.54 -6.23 3.66
C GLY A 124 8.77 -6.39 4.56
N VAL A 125 9.95 -5.99 4.08
CA VAL A 125 11.23 -6.07 4.83
C VAL A 125 11.42 -4.86 5.77
N SER A 126 10.54 -3.86 5.72
CA SER A 126 10.69 -2.61 6.47
C SER A 126 10.61 -2.82 8.00
N ALA A 127 11.77 -2.97 8.64
CA ALA A 127 11.91 -3.36 10.03
C ALA A 127 11.82 -2.18 11.02
N ARG A 128 10.67 -1.48 11.06
CA ARG A 128 10.30 -0.36 11.97
C ARG A 128 10.58 1.07 11.49
N SER A 129 10.92 1.29 10.22
CA SER A 129 11.04 2.67 9.69
C SER A 129 9.83 3.03 8.82
N PRO A 130 9.03 4.07 9.20
CA PRO A 130 7.94 4.55 8.35
C PRO A 130 8.46 5.14 7.02
N VAL A 131 9.69 5.66 7.00
CA VAL A 131 10.33 6.20 5.78
C VAL A 131 10.58 5.10 4.74
N MET A 132 11.01 3.93 5.18
CA MET A 132 11.27 2.81 4.28
C MET A 132 9.98 2.22 3.69
N ILE A 133 8.86 2.29 4.42
CA ILE A 133 7.53 2.05 3.85
C ILE A 133 7.20 3.10 2.79
N ALA A 134 7.40 4.39 3.08
CA ALA A 134 7.09 5.46 2.13
C ALA A 134 7.90 5.33 0.81
N ILE A 135 9.16 4.90 0.89
CA ILE A 135 9.98 4.62 -0.30
C ILE A 135 9.41 3.43 -1.08
N GLY A 136 9.08 2.33 -0.41
CA GLY A 136 8.45 1.17 -1.05
C GLY A 136 7.12 1.53 -1.72
N ARG A 137 6.33 2.40 -1.07
CA ARG A 137 5.06 2.96 -1.57
C ARG A 137 5.24 3.78 -2.83
N LEU A 138 6.30 4.58 -2.89
CA LEU A 138 6.63 5.41 -4.05
C LEU A 138 6.96 4.53 -5.26
N ILE A 139 7.71 3.44 -5.05
CA ILE A 139 8.08 2.46 -6.09
C ILE A 139 6.85 1.66 -6.58
N THR A 140 6.01 1.16 -5.66
CA THR A 140 4.78 0.48 -6.04
C THR A 140 3.79 1.43 -6.72
N GLY A 141 3.74 2.69 -6.27
CA GLY A 141 2.94 3.75 -6.88
C GLY A 141 3.35 4.00 -8.32
N LEU A 142 4.65 4.16 -8.60
CA LEU A 142 5.19 4.30 -9.95
C LEU A 142 4.74 3.15 -10.87
N SER A 143 4.88 1.92 -10.38
CA SER A 143 4.52 0.71 -11.13
C SER A 143 3.03 0.65 -11.45
N ILE A 144 2.20 0.95 -10.45
CA ILE A 144 0.74 0.95 -10.57
C ILE A 144 0.25 2.09 -11.47
N GLY A 145 0.84 3.28 -11.38
CA GLY A 145 0.53 4.40 -12.26
C GLY A 145 0.78 4.05 -13.72
N CYS A 146 1.93 3.42 -14.01
CA CYS A 146 2.23 2.89 -15.34
C CYS A 146 1.18 1.87 -15.79
N ASN A 147 0.91 0.85 -14.98
CA ASN A 147 -0.02 -0.22 -15.34
C ASN A 147 -1.47 0.27 -15.45
N GLY A 148 -1.88 1.26 -14.67
CA GLY A 148 -3.21 1.86 -14.71
C GLY A 148 -3.52 2.53 -16.05
N VAL A 149 -2.51 3.10 -16.71
CA VAL A 149 -2.65 3.66 -18.07
C VAL A 149 -2.52 2.56 -19.13
N LEU A 150 -1.59 1.63 -18.96
CA LEU A 150 -1.28 0.62 -19.99
C LEU A 150 -2.32 -0.50 -20.10
N CYS A 151 -2.93 -0.96 -19.00
CA CYS A 151 -3.91 -2.05 -19.01
C CYS A 151 -5.17 -1.76 -19.83
N PRO A 152 -5.91 -0.64 -19.61
CA PRO A 152 -7.10 -0.34 -20.40
C PRO A 152 -6.75 -0.09 -21.87
N THR A 153 -5.59 0.53 -22.13
CA THR A 153 -5.14 0.80 -23.50
C THR A 153 -4.78 -0.50 -24.22
N TYR A 154 -4.17 -1.48 -23.54
CA TYR A 154 -3.90 -2.81 -24.08
C TYR A 154 -5.16 -3.63 -24.36
N ILE A 155 -6.20 -3.52 -23.52
CA ILE A 155 -7.49 -4.21 -23.77
C ILE A 155 -8.24 -3.59 -24.95
N SER A 156 -8.05 -2.29 -25.18
CA SER A 156 -8.71 -1.54 -26.25
C SER A 156 -8.06 -1.74 -27.63
N GLU A 157 -6.84 -2.30 -27.65
CA GLU A 157 -6.02 -2.51 -28.85
C GLU A 157 -6.01 -3.98 -29.25
#